data_AF-A0A0K4DCM8-F1
#
_entry.id   AF-A0A0K4DCM8-F1
#
_cell.length_a   1.000
_cell.length_b   1.000
_cell.length_c   1.000
_cell.angle_alpha   90.00
_cell.angle_beta   90.00
_cell.angle_gamma   90.00
#
_symmetry.space_group_name_H-M   'P 1'
#
loop_
_entity.id
_entity.type
_entity.pdbx_description
1 polymer ?
#
loop_
_entity_poly.entity_id
_entity_poly.type
_entity_poly.pdbx_seq_one_letter_code
_entity_poly.pdbx_strand_id
1 'polypeptide(L)'
;MPANARSNAVLTTESKVTIRGQTTIPAPVREALKLKPGLDSIHYEILPGGQVFMCRLGDEQEDHTMNAFLRFLDADIQNNPQKTRPFDIQQGKKLIAGMDVNIDDEIGDDE
;
A
#
# COMPACT_ATOMS: atom_id res chain seq x y z
N MET A 1 -27.45 2.51 15.38
CA MET A 1 -26.82 1.31 14.79
C MET A 1 -27.49 1.02 13.47
N PRO A 2 -26.73 1.00 12.37
CA PRO A 2 -26.74 -0.19 11.53
C PRO A 2 -25.32 -0.72 11.28
N ALA A 3 -25.24 -2.04 11.23
CA ALA A 3 -24.11 -2.78 10.69
C ALA A 3 -24.11 -2.62 9.17
N ASN A 4 -23.05 -2.02 8.60
CA ASN A 4 -22.79 -2.08 7.16
C ASN A 4 -21.32 -1.78 6.88
N ALA A 5 -20.46 -2.80 7.02
CA ALA A 5 -19.13 -2.86 6.43
C ALA A 5 -18.60 -4.31 6.45
N ARG A 6 -19.41 -5.29 6.04
CA ARG A 6 -18.93 -6.68 5.81
C ARG A 6 -18.69 -6.96 4.32
N SER A 7 -18.59 -5.93 3.48
CA SER A 7 -18.65 -6.08 2.02
C SER A 7 -17.30 -6.04 1.30
N ASN A 8 -16.15 -6.01 1.99
CA ASN A 8 -14.82 -6.00 1.35
C ASN A 8 -13.73 -6.78 2.13
N ALA A 9 -14.11 -7.81 2.88
CA ALA A 9 -13.11 -8.67 3.54
C ALA A 9 -12.54 -9.69 2.53
N VAL A 10 -11.26 -9.58 2.22
CA VAL A 10 -10.54 -10.54 1.34
C VAL A 10 -10.43 -11.93 2.00
N LEU A 11 -10.44 -11.98 3.33
CA LEU A 11 -10.42 -13.21 4.12
C LEU A 11 -11.15 -12.98 5.45
N THR A 12 -11.90 -13.98 5.93
CA THR A 12 -12.48 -14.00 7.28
C THR A 12 -12.00 -15.22 8.04
N THR A 13 -11.59 -15.03 9.29
CA THR A 13 -11.17 -16.11 10.20
C THR A 13 -11.56 -15.76 11.63
N GLU A 14 -11.61 -16.74 12.51
CA GLU A 14 -12.05 -16.59 13.89
C GLU A 14 -11.03 -17.20 14.84
N SER A 15 -10.84 -16.56 16.00
CA SER A 15 -10.02 -17.08 17.09
C SER A 15 -10.72 -16.85 18.42
N LYS A 16 -10.57 -17.81 19.34
CA LYS A 16 -11.11 -17.69 20.69
C LYS A 16 -10.12 -16.98 21.60
N VAL A 17 -10.62 -16.01 22.37
CA VAL A 17 -9.84 -15.37 23.44
C VAL A 17 -9.69 -16.37 24.59
N THR A 18 -8.45 -16.57 25.04
CA THR A 18 -8.14 -17.43 26.18
C THR A 18 -8.52 -16.76 27.49
N ILE A 19 -8.54 -17.51 28.59
CA ILE A 19 -8.80 -16.98 29.94
C ILE A 19 -7.80 -15.89 30.38
N ARG A 20 -6.62 -15.82 29.75
CA ARG A 20 -5.59 -14.79 30.01
C ARG A 20 -5.73 -13.56 29.10
N GLY A 21 -6.79 -13.48 28.31
CA GLY A 21 -7.00 -12.39 27.34
C GLY A 21 -6.12 -12.49 26.09
N GLN A 22 -5.44 -13.62 25.86
CA GLN A 22 -4.61 -13.83 24.68
C GLN A 22 -5.41 -14.48 23.55
N THR A 23 -5.07 -14.15 22.31
CA THR A 23 -5.67 -14.75 21.10
C THR A 23 -4.56 -15.23 20.18
N THR A 24 -4.71 -16.41 19.59
CA THR A 24 -3.80 -16.86 18.53
C THR A 24 -4.18 -16.18 17.23
N ILE A 25 -3.22 -15.54 16.56
CA ILE A 25 -3.44 -14.97 15.23
C ILE A 25 -3.44 -16.12 14.21
N PRO A 26 -4.53 -16.35 13.45
CA PRO A 26 -4.61 -17.45 12.50
C PRO A 26 -3.51 -17.37 11.43
N ALA A 27 -3.07 -18.52 10.92
CA ALA A 27 -1.99 -18.59 9.94
C ALA A 27 -2.20 -17.68 8.72
N PRO A 28 -3.40 -17.64 8.09
CA PRO A 28 -3.62 -16.76 6.94
C PRO A 28 -3.45 -15.27 7.27
N VAL A 29 -3.79 -14.85 8.50
CA VAL A 29 -3.63 -13.45 8.94
C VAL A 29 -2.16 -13.14 9.20
N ARG A 30 -1.41 -14.09 9.80
CA ARG A 30 0.04 -13.93 9.98
C ARG A 30 0.77 -13.81 8.64
N GLU A 31 0.39 -14.60 7.66
CA GLU A 31 0.96 -14.57 6.31
C GLU A 31 0.62 -13.27 5.58
N ALA A 32 -0.64 -12.82 5.66
CA ALA A 32 -1.08 -11.55 5.06
C ALA A 32 -0.32 -10.35 5.64
N LEU A 33 -0.06 -10.35 6.96
CA LEU A 33 0.70 -9.31 7.66
C LEU A 33 2.22 -9.56 7.65
N LYS A 34 2.70 -10.64 7.01
CA LYS A 34 4.10 -11.06 6.96
C LYS A 34 4.78 -11.10 8.34
N LEU A 35 4.06 -11.53 9.37
CA LEU A 35 4.53 -11.53 10.76
C LEU A 35 5.56 -12.65 11.00
N LYS A 36 6.69 -12.28 11.59
CA LYS A 36 7.73 -13.18 12.12
C LYS A 36 7.51 -13.39 13.62
N PRO A 37 7.10 -14.59 14.06
CA PRO A 37 6.84 -14.87 15.47
C PRO A 37 8.06 -14.58 16.35
N GLY A 38 7.84 -13.90 17.47
CA GLY A 38 8.89 -13.56 18.44
C GLY A 38 9.81 -12.40 18.04
N LEU A 39 9.62 -11.82 16.85
CA LEU A 39 10.39 -10.67 16.38
C LEU A 39 9.50 -9.44 16.15
N ASP A 40 8.41 -9.63 15.39
CA ASP A 40 7.55 -8.52 15.01
C ASP A 40 6.55 -8.18 16.11
N SER A 41 6.26 -6.88 16.23
CA SER A 41 5.19 -6.35 17.07
C SER A 41 3.97 -6.01 16.23
N ILE A 42 2.81 -5.86 16.86
CA ILE A 42 1.55 -5.57 16.19
C ILE A 42 0.98 -4.28 16.78
N HIS A 43 0.63 -3.35 15.89
CA HIS A 43 -0.09 -2.14 16.24
C HIS A 43 -1.59 -2.37 16.14
N TYR A 44 -2.33 -1.84 17.11
CA TYR A 44 -3.78 -2.00 17.21
C TYR A 44 -4.45 -0.63 17.30
N GLU A 45 -5.47 -0.43 16.50
CA GLU A 45 -6.32 0.77 16.57
C GLU A 45 -7.78 0.37 16.75
N ILE A 46 -8.45 1.02 17.70
CA ILE A 46 -9.89 0.84 17.90
C ILE A 46 -10.61 1.85 17.00
N LEU A 47 -11.31 1.35 16.00
CA LEU A 47 -12.12 2.15 15.09
C LEU A 47 -13.54 2.35 15.65
N PRO A 48 -14.27 3.39 15.19
CA PRO A 48 -15.68 3.55 15.51
C PRO A 48 -16.51 2.29 15.19
N GLY A 49 -17.51 2.02 16.03
CA GLY A 49 -18.36 0.84 15.90
C GLY A 49 -17.76 -0.45 16.46
N GLY A 50 -16.64 -0.36 17.21
CA GLY A 50 -16.04 -1.50 17.91
C GLY A 50 -15.21 -2.42 17.00
N GLN A 51 -14.83 -1.93 15.82
CA GLN A 51 -13.90 -2.62 14.93
C GLN A 51 -12.47 -2.39 15.40
N VAL A 52 -11.58 -3.34 15.11
CA VAL A 52 -10.16 -3.23 15.41
C VAL A 52 -9.38 -3.32 14.11
N PHE A 53 -8.56 -2.31 13.84
CA PHE A 53 -7.54 -2.36 12.81
C PHE A 53 -6.24 -2.93 13.42
N MET A 54 -5.56 -3.78 12.66
CA MET A 54 -4.35 -4.47 13.09
C MET A 54 -3.33 -4.44 11.95
N CYS A 55 -2.10 -4.00 12.24
CA CYS A 55 -0.98 -4.06 11.31
C CYS A 55 0.33 -4.44 12.01
N ARG A 56 1.34 -4.84 11.23
CA ARG A 56 2.69 -5.08 11.76
C ARG A 56 3.32 -3.74 12.14
N LEU A 57 3.83 -3.62 13.37
CA LEU A 57 4.52 -2.41 13.82
C LEU A 57 5.84 -2.28 13.02
N GLY A 58 6.02 -1.15 12.34
CA GLY A 58 7.12 -0.95 11.40
C GLY A 58 6.81 -1.35 9.94
N ASP A 59 5.54 -1.62 9.59
CA ASP A 59 5.07 -1.54 8.19
C ASP A 59 4.99 -0.08 7.68
N GLU A 60 5.25 0.90 8.55
CA GLU A 60 5.57 2.27 8.14
C GLU A 60 7.00 2.32 7.59
N GLN A 61 7.25 1.58 6.51
CA GLN A 61 8.28 2.02 5.58
C GLN A 61 7.63 3.11 4.73
N GLU A 62 7.36 4.26 5.36
CA GLU A 62 7.16 5.47 4.58
C GLU A 62 8.46 5.69 3.81
N ASP A 63 8.41 5.47 2.50
CA ASP A 63 9.50 5.88 1.64
C ASP A 63 9.55 7.41 1.70
N HIS A 64 10.41 7.92 2.57
CA HIS A 64 10.57 9.35 2.79
C HIS A 64 10.93 10.07 1.49
N THR A 65 11.63 9.40 0.56
CA THR A 65 11.97 9.95 -0.75
C THR A 65 10.71 10.05 -1.61
N MET A 66 9.91 8.99 -1.68
CA MET A 66 8.63 9.00 -2.41
C MET A 66 7.68 10.04 -1.83
N ASN A 67 7.53 10.09 -0.51
CA ASN A 67 6.66 11.06 0.16
C ASN A 67 7.13 12.50 -0.09
N ALA A 68 8.43 12.78 -0.02
CA ALA A 68 8.98 14.09 -0.34
C ALA A 68 8.72 14.47 -1.81
N PHE A 69 8.90 13.51 -2.73
CA PHE A 69 8.65 13.71 -4.16
C PHE A 69 7.17 14.00 -4.45
N LEU A 70 6.24 13.23 -3.88
CA LEU A 70 4.81 13.46 -4.04
C LEU A 70 4.38 14.81 -3.46
N ARG A 71 4.93 15.21 -2.31
CA ARG A 71 4.67 16.54 -1.74
C ARG A 71 5.20 17.67 -2.61
N PHE A 72 6.36 17.48 -3.23
CA PHE A 72 6.91 18.42 -4.20
C PHE A 72 5.99 18.55 -5.42
N LEU A 73 5.51 17.43 -5.98
CA LEU A 73 4.59 17.44 -7.11
C LEU A 73 3.26 18.10 -6.77
N ASP A 74 2.66 17.76 -5.63
CA ASP A 74 1.41 18.39 -5.18
C ASP A 74 1.57 19.90 -5.08
N ALA A 75 2.65 20.37 -4.43
CA ALA A 75 2.95 21.79 -4.32
C ALA A 75 3.15 22.46 -5.69
N ASP A 76 3.87 21.84 -6.64
CA ASP A 76 4.08 22.42 -7.97
C ASP A 76 2.78 22.46 -8.79
N ILE A 77 1.92 21.43 -8.71
CA ILE A 77 0.63 21.39 -9.40
C ILE A 77 -0.30 22.49 -8.87
N GLN A 78 -0.38 22.69 -7.55
CA GLN A 78 -1.20 23.74 -6.95
C GLN A 78 -0.70 25.15 -7.31
N ASN A 79 0.62 25.36 -7.31
CA ASN A 79 1.20 26.68 -7.58
C ASN A 79 1.33 27.00 -9.08
N ASN A 80 1.38 25.98 -9.94
CA ASN A 80 1.58 26.13 -11.38
C ASN A 80 0.59 25.28 -12.21
N PRO A 81 -0.73 25.41 -12.03
CA PRO A 81 -1.71 24.58 -12.75
C PRO A 81 -1.61 24.69 -14.27
N GLN A 82 -1.11 25.82 -14.79
CA GLN A 82 -0.85 26.06 -16.22
C GLN A 82 0.27 25.18 -16.83
N LYS A 83 1.10 24.55 -16.00
CA LYS A 83 2.16 23.62 -16.43
C LYS A 83 1.63 22.19 -16.59
N THR A 84 0.56 21.83 -15.92
CA THR A 84 -0.11 20.53 -16.11
C THR A 84 -0.85 20.55 -17.43
N ARG A 85 -0.34 19.82 -18.42
CA ARG A 85 -0.92 19.74 -19.76
C ARG A 85 -1.04 18.28 -20.17
N PRO A 86 -2.06 17.94 -20.99
CA PRO A 86 -2.12 16.64 -21.63
C PRO A 86 -0.81 16.37 -22.38
N PHE A 87 -0.28 15.16 -22.21
CA PHE A 87 0.90 14.74 -22.94
C PHE A 87 0.55 14.51 -24.42
N ASP A 88 1.31 15.11 -25.34
CA ASP A 88 1.13 14.89 -26.77
C ASP A 88 1.72 13.53 -27.17
N ILE A 89 0.84 12.58 -27.49
CA ILE A 89 1.22 11.23 -27.92
C ILE A 89 2.11 11.27 -29.18
N GLN A 90 1.94 12.25 -30.07
CA GLN A 90 2.78 12.37 -31.27
C GLN A 90 4.21 12.77 -30.90
N GLN A 91 4.35 13.66 -29.91
CA GLN A 91 5.66 13.98 -29.34
C GLN A 91 6.30 12.76 -28.69
N GLY A 92 5.52 11.95 -27.97
CA GLY A 92 5.95 10.65 -27.44
C GLY A 92 6.48 9.73 -28.54
N LYS A 93 5.70 9.51 -29.60
CA LYS A 93 6.10 8.69 -30.76
C LYS A 93 7.38 9.18 -31.43
N LYS A 94 7.61 10.50 -31.47
CA LYS A 94 8.84 11.08 -32.00
C LYS A 94 10.06 10.77 -31.11
N LEU A 95 9.89 10.78 -29.78
CA LEU A 95 10.99 10.52 -28.84
C LEU A 95 11.49 9.06 -28.90
N ILE A 96 10.58 8.12 -29.17
CA ILE A 96 10.91 6.69 -29.31
C ILE A 96 11.16 6.26 -30.76
N ALA A 97 11.17 7.20 -31.71
CA ALA A 97 11.33 6.87 -33.12
C ALA A 97 12.70 6.22 -33.38
N GLY A 98 12.68 4.99 -33.90
CA GLY A 98 13.90 4.22 -34.16
C GLY A 98 14.44 3.43 -32.98
N MET A 99 13.77 3.47 -31.82
CA MET A 99 14.01 2.51 -30.75
C MET A 99 13.27 1.21 -31.07
N ASP A 100 14.00 0.10 -31.12
CA ASP A 100 13.41 -1.24 -31.19
C ASP A 100 13.17 -1.72 -29.77
N VAL A 101 11.93 -1.59 -29.30
CA VAL A 101 11.53 -1.95 -27.93
C VAL A 101 10.62 -3.15 -28.01
N ASN A 102 11.04 -4.27 -27.44
CA ASN A 102 10.17 -5.41 -27.21
C ASN A 102 9.56 -5.32 -25.80
N ILE A 103 8.23 -5.31 -25.73
CA ILE A 103 7.49 -5.23 -24.46
C ILE A 103 7.51 -6.57 -23.71
N ASP A 104 7.84 -7.66 -24.42
CA ASP A 104 7.94 -9.00 -23.85
C ASP A 104 9.34 -9.30 -23.28
N ASP A 105 10.32 -8.42 -23.47
CA ASP A 105 11.65 -8.59 -22.90
C ASP A 105 11.62 -8.32 -21.38
N GLU A 106 12.40 -9.10 -20.62
CA GLU A 106 12.63 -8.80 -19.21
C GLU A 106 13.35 -7.44 -19.08
N ILE A 107 12.80 -6.55 -18.25
CA ILE A 107 13.44 -5.27 -17.93
C ILE A 107 14.63 -5.58 -17.03
N GLY A 108 15.84 -5.39 -17.54
CA GLY A 108 17.06 -5.49 -16.75
C GLY A 108 17.21 -4.29 -15.81
N ASP A 109 17.65 -4.54 -14.58
CA ASP A 109 18.23 -3.50 -13.74
C ASP A 109 19.63 -3.21 -14.29
N ASP A 110 19.77 -2.13 -15.07
CA ASP A 110 21.08 -1.58 -15.38
C ASP A 110 21.65 -0.98 -14.07
N GLU A 111 22.80 -1.51 -13.60
CA GLU A 111 23.59 -0.98 -12.46
C GLU A 111 24.07 0.47 -12.68
#